data_AF-A0A501W0E0-F1
#
_entry.id   AF-A0A501W0E0-F1
#
_cell.length_a   1.000
_cell.length_b   1.000
_cell.length_c   1.000
_cell.angle_alpha   90.00
_cell.angle_beta   90.00
_cell.angle_gamma   90.00
#
_symmetry.space_group_name_H-M   'P 1'
#
loop_
_entity.id
_entity.type
_entity.pdbx_description
1 polymer ?
#
loop_
_entity_poly.entity_id
_entity_poly.type
_entity_poly.pdbx_seq_one_letter_code
_entity_poly.pdbx_strand_id
1 'polypeptide(L)'
;MYGPKGKRYNKAARWISLSLLLSGCVSTSEFDRTYINQNIEAQASFNVGQPTAPGQLTLPQTVNMQDGLSQAEAVSTALFNNAQFQADLMNISIAQADLIDAGQLPNPLLNVIFPTGTDVLKGTLNFSMDVLWQRPNRIKASRLETERTAENLVALGLRLIRDVSLAYIEYTFAQQRAVV
;
A
#
# COMPACT_ATOMS: atom_id res chain seq x y z
N MET A 1 -17.79 -3.00 66.63
CA MET A 1 -18.26 -4.10 65.78
C MET A 1 -18.26 -3.63 64.33
N TYR A 2 -17.78 -4.52 63.46
CA TYR A 2 -17.43 -4.38 62.05
C TYR A 2 -18.52 -3.70 61.20
N GLY A 3 -18.20 -2.57 60.57
CA GLY A 3 -18.79 -2.18 59.28
C GLY A 3 -17.61 -2.05 58.31
N PRO A 4 -17.63 -2.69 57.12
CA PRO A 4 -18.00 -1.98 55.89
C PRO A 4 -18.48 -2.98 54.78
N LYS A 5 -18.78 -2.72 53.51
CA LYS A 5 -18.35 -1.74 52.50
C LYS A 5 -19.47 -1.58 51.47
N GLY A 6 -19.96 -0.36 51.26
CA GLY A 6 -20.72 -0.04 50.05
C GLY A 6 -19.78 -0.08 48.85
N LYS A 7 -20.01 -1.00 47.90
CA LYS A 7 -19.27 -1.06 46.63
C LYS A 7 -19.53 0.24 45.86
N ARG A 8 -18.60 1.18 45.94
CA ARG A 8 -18.53 2.36 45.08
C ARG A 8 -18.12 1.88 43.69
N TYR A 9 -19.10 1.56 42.86
CA TYR A 9 -18.86 1.28 41.46
C TYR A 9 -18.36 2.57 40.79
N ASN A 10 -17.06 2.61 40.48
CA ASN A 10 -16.39 3.77 39.90
C ASN A 10 -16.99 4.07 38.53
N LYS A 11 -17.66 5.23 38.42
CA LYS A 11 -18.18 5.76 37.15
C LYS A 11 -17.11 5.79 36.05
N ALA A 12 -15.83 5.95 36.41
CA ALA A 12 -14.68 5.90 35.51
C ALA A 12 -14.53 4.57 34.73
N ALA A 13 -14.93 3.43 35.31
CA ALA A 13 -14.81 2.13 34.65
C ALA A 13 -15.78 1.98 33.46
N ARG A 14 -16.91 2.70 33.46
CA ARG A 14 -17.86 2.69 32.32
C ARG A 14 -17.35 3.44 31.09
N TRP A 15 -16.52 4.47 31.29
CA TRP A 15 -15.98 5.26 30.18
C TRP A 15 -14.83 4.54 29.45
N ILE A 16 -14.01 3.78 30.18
CA ILE A 16 -12.91 2.99 29.59
C ILE A 16 -13.46 1.86 28.70
N SER A 17 -14.58 1.24 29.09
CA SER A 17 -15.18 0.16 28.32
C SER A 17 -15.88 0.62 27.03
N LEU A 18 -16.26 1.90 26.92
CA LEU A 18 -16.90 2.46 25.73
C LEU A 18 -15.85 2.85 24.67
N SER A 19 -14.68 3.35 25.08
CA SER A 19 -13.59 3.70 24.17
C SER A 19 -12.97 2.47 23.49
N LEU A 20 -12.99 1.30 24.13
CA LEU A 20 -12.45 0.06 23.56
C LEU A 20 -13.31 -0.50 22.40
N LEU A 21 -14.57 -0.07 22.28
CA LEU A 21 -15.50 -0.50 21.22
C LEU A 21 -15.37 0.32 19.93
N LEU A 22 -14.65 1.45 19.95
CA LEU A 22 -14.43 2.30 18.77
C LEU A 22 -13.10 2.01 18.05
N SER A 23 -12.31 1.04 18.51
CA SER A 23 -11.11 0.59 17.77
C SER A 23 -11.55 -0.17 16.52
N GLY A 24 -11.69 0.53 15.40
CA GLY A 24 -11.90 -0.10 14.09
C GLY A 24 -10.70 -0.98 13.73
N CYS A 25 -10.97 -2.20 13.26
CA CYS A 25 -9.93 -3.04 12.68
C CYS A 25 -9.45 -2.42 11.37
N VAL A 26 -8.16 -2.05 11.31
CA VAL A 26 -7.50 -1.78 10.03
C VAL A 26 -7.34 -3.12 9.31
N SER A 27 -7.95 -3.24 8.12
CA SER A 27 -7.73 -4.40 7.26
C SER A 27 -6.42 -4.15 6.50
N THR A 28 -5.35 -4.83 6.90
CA THR A 28 -4.08 -4.80 6.17
C THR A 28 -4.22 -5.64 4.90
N SER A 29 -3.81 -5.12 3.75
CA SER A 29 -3.77 -5.88 2.50
C SER A 29 -2.60 -6.86 2.50
N GLU A 30 -2.82 -8.08 2.01
CA GLU A 30 -1.77 -9.11 1.86
C GLU A 30 -0.73 -8.72 0.79
N PHE A 31 -1.16 -8.00 -0.25
CA PHE A 31 -0.32 -7.61 -1.37
C PHE A 31 0.13 -6.16 -1.23
N ASP A 32 1.36 -5.96 -0.76
CA ASP A 32 1.94 -4.65 -0.55
C ASP A 32 3.38 -4.53 -1.06
N ARG A 33 4.01 -3.38 -0.81
CA ARG A 33 5.40 -3.15 -1.19
C ARG A 33 6.36 -4.10 -0.47
N THR A 34 6.01 -4.59 0.72
CA THR A 34 6.82 -5.56 1.45
C THR A 34 6.76 -6.93 0.77
N TYR A 35 5.58 -7.34 0.29
CA TYR A 35 5.41 -8.55 -0.53
C TYR A 35 6.29 -8.48 -1.79
N ILE A 36 6.28 -7.36 -2.50
CA ILE A 36 7.11 -7.17 -3.71
C ILE A 36 8.60 -7.26 -3.34
N ASN A 37 9.00 -6.56 -2.29
CA ASN A 37 10.39 -6.56 -1.83
C ASN A 37 10.86 -7.97 -1.42
N GLN A 38 10.06 -8.71 -0.65
CA GLN A 38 10.37 -10.08 -0.23
C GLN A 38 10.54 -11.04 -1.42
N ASN A 39 9.68 -10.92 -2.43
CA ASN A 39 9.77 -11.79 -3.61
C ASN A 39 10.99 -11.46 -4.48
N ILE A 40 11.35 -10.18 -4.63
CA ILE A 40 12.58 -9.78 -5.34
C ILE A 40 13.81 -10.22 -4.55
N GLU A 41 13.81 -10.05 -3.23
CA GLU A 41 14.91 -10.46 -2.36
C GLU A 41 15.11 -11.98 -2.38
N ALA A 42 14.02 -12.76 -2.35
CA ALA A 42 14.07 -14.22 -2.44
C ALA A 42 14.65 -14.73 -3.77
N GLN A 43 14.43 -14.01 -4.87
CA GLN A 43 14.83 -14.45 -6.22
C GLN A 43 16.20 -13.90 -6.66
N ALA A 44 16.56 -12.69 -6.21
CA ALA A 44 17.74 -11.99 -6.70
C ALA A 44 18.64 -11.41 -5.60
N SER A 45 18.30 -11.58 -4.32
CA SER A 45 19.07 -11.05 -3.17
C SER A 45 19.27 -9.52 -3.18
N PHE A 46 18.36 -8.79 -3.83
CA PHE A 46 18.34 -7.32 -3.85
C PHE A 46 17.09 -6.77 -3.17
N ASN A 47 17.18 -5.54 -2.65
CA ASN A 47 16.10 -4.85 -1.96
C ASN A 47 15.62 -3.63 -2.76
N VAL A 48 14.34 -3.28 -2.63
CA VAL A 48 13.67 -2.21 -3.39
C VAL A 48 13.76 -0.83 -2.69
N GLY A 49 14.53 -0.71 -1.60
CA GLY A 49 14.70 0.53 -0.83
C GLY A 49 13.42 0.96 -0.15
N GLN A 50 13.34 2.18 0.37
CA GLN A 50 12.10 2.77 0.90
C GLN A 50 11.52 3.77 -0.12
N PRO A 51 10.19 4.05 -0.08
CA PRO A 51 9.61 5.12 -0.87
C PRO A 51 10.38 6.43 -0.61
N THR A 52 10.94 6.99 -1.66
CA THR A 52 11.72 8.23 -1.59
C THR A 52 10.88 9.38 -2.16
N ALA A 53 11.06 10.59 -1.63
CA ALA A 53 10.41 11.77 -2.20
C ALA A 53 10.84 11.99 -3.67
N PRO A 54 9.95 12.50 -4.53
CA PRO A 54 10.30 12.79 -5.91
C PRO A 54 11.54 13.70 -6.02
N GLY A 55 12.49 13.32 -6.88
CA GLY A 55 13.71 14.08 -7.13
C GLY A 55 14.82 13.91 -6.08
N GLN A 56 14.61 13.11 -5.04
CA GLN A 56 15.66 12.76 -4.09
C GLN A 56 16.35 11.46 -4.51
N LEU A 57 17.67 11.50 -4.60
CA LEU A 57 18.52 10.34 -4.85
C LEU A 57 18.85 9.67 -3.52
N THR A 58 18.53 8.39 -3.40
CA THR A 58 18.84 7.58 -2.21
C THR A 58 19.81 6.47 -2.60
N LEU A 59 20.96 6.44 -1.93
CA LEU A 59 21.95 5.39 -2.16
C LEU A 59 21.81 4.29 -1.11
N PRO A 60 21.79 3.01 -1.54
CA PRO A 60 21.86 1.89 -0.62
C PRO A 60 23.16 1.93 0.22
N GLN A 61 23.10 1.43 1.45
CA GLN A 61 24.28 1.31 2.33
C GLN A 61 25.33 0.35 1.76
N THR A 62 24.96 -0.49 0.80
CA THR A 62 25.85 -1.42 0.10
C THR A 62 26.73 -0.76 -0.95
N VAL A 63 26.49 0.53 -1.27
CA VAL A 63 27.24 1.25 -2.30
C VAL A 63 28.40 2.02 -1.68
N ASN A 64 29.61 1.71 -2.11
CA ASN A 64 30.80 2.47 -1.83
C ASN A 64 31.16 3.32 -3.06
N MET A 65 31.42 4.62 -2.86
CA MET A 65 31.80 5.52 -3.96
C MET A 65 33.29 5.55 -4.24
N GLN A 66 34.11 4.93 -3.38
CA GLN A 66 35.56 5.13 -3.34
C GLN A 66 36.33 4.05 -4.11
N ASP A 67 35.73 2.88 -4.33
CA ASP A 67 36.29 1.70 -4.99
C ASP A 67 35.79 1.51 -6.44
N GLY A 68 34.93 2.41 -6.91
CA GLY A 68 34.33 2.35 -8.24
C GLY A 68 32.98 1.63 -8.23
N LEU A 69 32.29 1.65 -9.37
CA LEU A 69 30.95 1.07 -9.47
C LEU A 69 31.04 -0.42 -9.80
N SER A 70 30.60 -1.29 -8.89
CA SER A 70 30.38 -2.71 -9.20
C SER A 70 29.00 -2.96 -9.82
N GLN A 71 28.81 -4.13 -10.43
CA GLN A 71 27.54 -4.52 -11.02
C GLN A 71 26.40 -4.56 -9.98
N ALA A 72 26.66 -5.12 -8.80
CA ALA A 72 25.67 -5.22 -7.72
C ALA A 72 25.28 -3.84 -7.17
N GLU A 73 26.24 -2.91 -7.10
CA GLU A 73 25.98 -1.52 -6.70
C GLU A 73 25.18 -0.77 -7.76
N ALA A 74 25.44 -1.01 -9.05
CA ALA A 74 24.64 -0.45 -10.13
C ALA A 74 23.19 -0.93 -10.06
N VAL A 75 22.97 -2.23 -9.85
CA VAL A 75 21.63 -2.84 -9.71
C VAL A 75 20.90 -2.28 -8.48
N SER A 76 21.53 -2.28 -7.32
CA SER A 76 20.91 -1.78 -6.09
C SER A 76 20.59 -0.28 -6.18
N THR A 77 21.48 0.52 -6.76
CA THR A 77 21.24 1.95 -7.02
C THR A 77 20.06 2.15 -7.98
N ALA A 78 19.97 1.33 -9.03
CA ALA A 78 18.88 1.40 -9.99
C ALA A 78 17.53 1.01 -9.36
N LEU A 79 17.47 -0.05 -8.54
CA LEU A 79 16.24 -0.42 -7.83
C LEU A 79 15.73 0.69 -6.93
N PHE A 80 16.62 1.48 -6.32
CA PHE A 80 16.24 2.59 -5.44
C PHE A 80 15.80 3.84 -6.22
N ASN A 81 16.40 4.10 -7.38
CA ASN A 81 16.30 5.42 -8.03
C ASN A 81 15.68 5.41 -9.44
N ASN A 82 15.40 4.25 -10.03
CA ASN A 82 14.81 4.20 -11.37
C ASN A 82 13.40 4.81 -11.35
N ALA A 83 13.24 5.96 -12.04
CA ALA A 83 12.01 6.74 -12.00
C ALA A 83 10.79 5.95 -12.50
N GLN A 84 10.96 5.15 -13.56
CA GLN A 84 9.88 4.34 -14.12
C GLN A 84 9.43 3.28 -13.12
N PHE A 85 10.39 2.52 -12.55
CA PHE A 85 10.08 1.49 -11.57
C PHE A 85 9.47 2.05 -10.28
N GLN A 86 9.94 3.20 -9.80
CA GLN A 86 9.35 3.86 -8.62
C GLN A 86 7.92 4.37 -8.91
N ALA A 87 7.65 4.84 -10.13
CA ALA A 87 6.30 5.19 -10.56
C ALA A 87 5.40 3.95 -10.65
N ASP A 88 5.91 2.86 -11.23
CA ASP A 88 5.19 1.60 -11.34
C ASP A 88 4.84 1.03 -9.96
N LEU A 89 5.75 1.11 -8.99
CA LEU A 89 5.49 0.72 -7.60
C LEU A 89 4.34 1.49 -6.96
N MET A 90 3.98 2.69 -7.42
CA MET A 90 2.81 3.39 -6.89
C MET A 90 1.50 2.69 -7.26
N ASN A 91 1.46 1.94 -8.35
CA ASN A 91 0.26 1.22 -8.80
C ASN A 91 -0.24 0.20 -7.76
N ILE A 92 0.63 -0.37 -6.92
CA ILE A 92 0.17 -1.27 -5.84
C ILE A 92 -0.68 -0.53 -4.81
N SER A 93 -0.33 0.72 -4.48
CA SER A 93 -1.09 1.53 -3.53
C SER A 93 -2.47 1.90 -4.06
N ILE A 94 -2.57 2.15 -5.37
CA ILE A 94 -3.84 2.39 -6.06
C ILE A 94 -4.69 1.11 -6.03
N ALA A 95 -4.12 -0.04 -6.40
CA ALA A 95 -4.82 -1.32 -6.38
C ALA A 95 -5.28 -1.73 -4.96
N GLN A 96 -4.54 -1.34 -3.92
CA GLN A 96 -4.98 -1.51 -2.52
C GLN A 96 -6.14 -0.59 -2.15
N ALA A 97 -6.10 0.67 -2.61
CA ALA A 97 -7.20 1.61 -2.39
C ALA A 97 -8.49 1.09 -3.04
N ASP A 98 -8.40 0.53 -4.24
CA ASP A 98 -9.53 -0.12 -4.92
C ASP A 98 -10.06 -1.34 -4.15
N LEU A 99 -9.17 -2.13 -3.53
CA LEU A 99 -9.57 -3.26 -2.70
C LEU A 99 -10.29 -2.82 -1.42
N ILE A 100 -9.80 -1.76 -0.79
CA ILE A 100 -10.45 -1.15 0.37
C ILE A 100 -11.83 -0.60 -0.05
N ASP A 101 -11.91 0.13 -1.16
CA ASP A 101 -13.15 0.70 -1.69
C ASP A 101 -14.18 -0.39 -2.04
N ALA A 102 -13.76 -1.48 -2.69
CA ALA A 102 -14.62 -2.62 -2.98
C ALA A 102 -15.23 -3.25 -1.70
N GLY A 103 -14.51 -3.13 -0.58
CA GLY A 103 -14.94 -3.55 0.75
C GLY A 103 -15.86 -2.56 1.46
N GLN A 104 -15.95 -1.30 1.06
CA GLN A 104 -16.77 -0.30 1.73
C GLN A 104 -18.26 -0.47 1.40
N LEU A 105 -19.11 -0.31 2.42
CA LEU A 105 -20.54 -0.16 2.20
C LEU A 105 -20.85 1.32 1.92
N PRO A 106 -21.68 1.63 0.91
CA PRO A 106 -22.09 2.99 0.64
C PRO A 106 -22.87 3.54 1.83
N ASN A 107 -22.57 4.78 2.22
CA ASN A 107 -23.30 5.47 3.27
C ASN A 107 -24.73 5.79 2.78
N PRO A 108 -25.80 5.41 3.50
CA PRO A 108 -27.17 5.77 3.11
C PRO A 108 -27.36 7.28 3.04
N LEU A 109 -28.07 7.74 2.01
CA LEU A 109 -28.31 9.16 1.78
C LEU A 109 -29.71 9.53 2.28
N LEU A 110 -29.76 10.35 3.33
CA LEU A 110 -30.99 10.96 3.83
C LEU A 110 -31.12 12.37 3.25
N ASN A 111 -32.15 12.61 2.46
CA ASN A 111 -32.51 13.92 1.96
C ASN A 111 -33.80 14.41 2.66
N VAL A 112 -33.79 15.63 3.19
CA VAL A 112 -34.94 16.23 3.87
C VAL A 112 -35.20 17.59 3.24
N ILE A 113 -36.42 17.76 2.71
CA ILE A 113 -36.88 19.02 2.14
C ILE A 113 -37.79 19.66 3.17
N PHE A 114 -37.30 20.76 3.75
CA PHE A 114 -38.09 21.56 4.69
C PHE A 114 -39.16 22.36 3.94
N PRO A 115 -40.39 22.41 4.47
CA PRO A 115 -41.48 23.10 3.79
C PRO A 115 -41.28 24.61 3.82
N THR A 116 -41.57 25.28 2.69
CA THR A 116 -41.66 26.74 2.61
C THR A 116 -43.05 27.12 2.10
N GLY A 117 -43.95 27.52 3.00
CA GLY A 117 -45.36 27.79 2.68
C GLY A 117 -46.30 26.63 3.01
N THR A 118 -47.18 26.23 2.08
CA THR A 118 -48.20 25.18 2.28
C THR A 118 -47.71 23.76 1.99
N ASP A 119 -46.45 23.59 1.59
CA ASP A 119 -45.89 22.27 1.32
C ASP A 119 -45.71 21.46 2.62
N VAL A 120 -45.77 20.14 2.50
CA VAL A 120 -45.50 19.22 3.61
C VAL A 120 -44.01 18.89 3.69
N LEU A 121 -43.52 18.61 4.90
CA LEU A 121 -42.17 18.07 5.12
C LEU A 121 -42.01 16.75 4.37
N LYS A 122 -40.97 16.66 3.52
CA LYS A 122 -40.66 15.43 2.77
C LYS A 122 -39.27 14.93 3.15
N GLY A 123 -39.16 13.64 3.42
CA GLY A 123 -37.89 12.96 3.66
C GLY A 123 -37.74 11.78 2.70
N THR A 124 -36.53 11.54 2.20
CA THR A 124 -36.21 10.40 1.35
C THR A 124 -34.93 9.75 1.86
N LEU A 125 -34.97 8.44 2.12
CA LEU A 125 -33.82 7.64 2.49
C LEU A 125 -33.47 6.70 1.33
N ASN A 126 -32.29 6.87 0.76
CA ASN A 126 -31.78 6.01 -0.30
C ASN A 126 -30.79 5.01 0.29
N PHE A 127 -31.10 3.71 0.14
CA PHE A 127 -30.24 2.61 0.55
C PHE A 127 -30.14 1.58 -0.58
N SER A 128 -28.93 1.09 -0.83
CA SER A 128 -28.66 0.14 -1.93
C SER A 128 -28.53 -1.27 -1.37
N MET A 129 -29.54 -2.12 -1.58
CA MET A 129 -29.59 -3.50 -1.07
C MET A 129 -28.81 -4.50 -1.91
N ASP A 130 -28.79 -4.27 -3.22
CA ASP A 130 -28.04 -5.04 -4.20
C ASP A 130 -26.54 -5.08 -3.88
N VAL A 131 -26.01 -4.00 -3.30
CA VAL A 131 -24.61 -3.91 -2.87
C VAL A 131 -24.26 -4.98 -1.83
N LEU A 132 -25.18 -5.37 -0.95
CA LEU A 132 -24.91 -6.44 0.03
C LEU A 132 -24.61 -7.78 -0.64
N TRP A 133 -25.28 -8.06 -1.77
CA TRP A 133 -25.11 -9.30 -2.52
C TRP A 133 -23.91 -9.24 -3.48
N GLN A 134 -23.67 -8.09 -4.11
CA GLN A 134 -22.59 -7.91 -5.09
C GLN A 134 -21.21 -7.68 -4.43
N ARG A 135 -21.17 -7.09 -3.23
CA ARG A 135 -19.95 -6.78 -2.48
C ARG A 135 -18.95 -7.94 -2.41
N PRO A 136 -19.30 -9.17 -2.01
CA PRO A 136 -18.32 -10.26 -1.94
C PRO A 136 -17.62 -10.51 -3.28
N ASN A 137 -18.34 -10.38 -4.41
CA ASN A 137 -17.75 -10.56 -5.73
C ASN A 137 -16.86 -9.37 -6.12
N ARG A 138 -17.25 -8.13 -5.77
CA ARG A 138 -16.40 -6.93 -5.94
C ARG A 138 -15.07 -7.06 -5.20
N ILE A 139 -15.11 -7.48 -3.94
CA ILE A 139 -13.91 -7.70 -3.12
C ILE A 139 -13.01 -8.77 -3.75
N LYS A 140 -13.57 -9.91 -4.18
CA LYS A 140 -12.80 -10.98 -4.83
C LYS A 140 -12.14 -10.51 -6.12
N ALA A 141 -12.88 -9.80 -6.97
CA ALA A 141 -12.36 -9.27 -8.22
C ALA A 141 -11.22 -8.27 -7.98
N SER A 142 -11.41 -7.33 -7.06
CA SER A 142 -10.38 -6.35 -6.72
C SER A 142 -9.14 -6.99 -6.09
N ARG A 143 -9.31 -8.00 -5.21
CA ARG A 143 -8.19 -8.73 -4.61
C ARG A 143 -7.30 -9.38 -5.67
N LEU A 144 -7.92 -10.04 -6.65
CA LEU A 144 -7.22 -10.69 -7.75
C LEU A 144 -6.47 -9.68 -8.62
N GLU A 145 -7.02 -8.47 -8.77
CA GLU A 145 -6.35 -7.39 -9.49
C GLU A 145 -5.15 -6.83 -8.72
N THR A 146 -5.27 -6.66 -7.40
CA THR A 146 -4.13 -6.30 -6.53
C THR A 146 -3.02 -7.34 -6.60
N GLU A 147 -3.38 -8.63 -6.57
CA GLU A 147 -2.43 -9.75 -6.71
C GLU A 147 -1.71 -9.71 -8.06
N ARG A 148 -2.44 -9.58 -9.16
CA ARG A 148 -1.85 -9.43 -10.50
C ARG A 148 -0.91 -8.24 -10.60
N THR A 149 -1.30 -7.12 -9.99
CA THR A 149 -0.47 -5.91 -9.95
C THR A 149 0.83 -6.18 -9.19
N ALA A 150 0.76 -6.83 -8.03
CA ALA A 150 1.94 -7.19 -7.24
C ALA A 150 2.89 -8.11 -8.03
N GLU A 151 2.36 -9.17 -8.65
CA GLU A 151 3.15 -10.12 -9.45
C GLU A 151 3.82 -9.45 -10.66
N ASN A 152 3.10 -8.56 -11.35
CA ASN A 152 3.65 -7.79 -12.45
C ASN A 152 4.79 -6.87 -11.97
N LEU A 153 4.66 -6.26 -10.79
CA LEU A 153 5.71 -5.41 -10.20
C LEU A 153 6.95 -6.20 -9.81
N VAL A 154 6.79 -7.43 -9.31
CA VAL A 154 7.93 -8.35 -9.09
C VAL A 154 8.64 -8.63 -10.40
N ALA A 155 7.90 -8.98 -11.46
CA ALA A 155 8.47 -9.22 -12.78
C ALA A 155 9.18 -7.99 -13.37
N LEU A 156 8.63 -6.78 -13.16
CA LEU A 156 9.26 -5.52 -13.56
C LEU A 156 10.56 -5.26 -12.78
N GLY A 157 10.59 -5.55 -11.48
CA GLY A 157 11.80 -5.44 -10.66
C GLY A 157 12.91 -6.38 -11.16
N LEU A 158 12.58 -7.65 -11.45
CA LEU A 158 13.53 -8.61 -12.00
C LEU A 158 14.02 -8.22 -13.41
N ARG A 159 13.13 -7.65 -14.23
CA ARG A 159 13.49 -7.10 -15.53
C ARG A 159 14.49 -5.96 -15.40
N LEU A 160 14.26 -5.03 -14.46
CA LEU A 160 15.19 -3.93 -14.19
C LEU A 160 16.57 -4.44 -13.75
N ILE A 161 16.62 -5.44 -12.87
CA ILE A 161 17.87 -6.07 -12.44
C ILE A 161 18.65 -6.61 -13.64
N ARG A 162 17.96 -7.34 -14.53
CA ARG A 162 18.57 -7.86 -15.76
C ARG A 162 19.06 -6.75 -16.67
N ASP A 163 18.25 -5.74 -16.93
CA ASP A 163 18.57 -4.67 -17.89
C ASP A 163 19.79 -3.85 -17.41
N VAL A 164 19.87 -3.56 -16.11
CA VAL A 164 21.03 -2.89 -15.50
C VAL A 164 22.28 -3.78 -15.55
N SER A 165 22.11 -5.08 -15.31
CA SER A 165 23.21 -6.05 -15.39
C SER A 165 23.82 -6.11 -16.79
N LEU A 166 22.98 -6.09 -17.84
CA LEU A 166 23.44 -6.05 -19.23
C LEU A 166 24.12 -4.73 -19.57
N ALA A 167 23.53 -3.59 -19.17
CA ALA A 167 24.11 -2.28 -19.40
C ALA A 167 25.50 -2.13 -18.74
N TYR A 168 25.68 -2.69 -17.54
CA TYR A 168 26.98 -2.72 -16.87
C TYR A 168 28.02 -3.52 -17.66
N ILE A 169 27.63 -4.70 -18.17
CA ILE A 169 28.51 -5.53 -18.99
C ILE A 169 28.92 -4.77 -20.27
N GLU A 170 27.97 -4.13 -20.95
CA GLU A 170 28.26 -3.32 -22.13
C GLU A 170 29.22 -2.15 -21.83
N TYR A 171 29.00 -1.46 -20.70
CA TYR A 171 29.88 -0.40 -20.23
C TYR A 171 31.32 -0.90 -19.99
N THR A 172 31.48 -2.03 -19.29
CA THR A 172 32.82 -2.58 -19.02
C THR A 172 33.54 -3.02 -20.30
N PHE A 173 32.83 -3.60 -21.27
CA PHE A 173 33.41 -3.92 -22.59
C PHE A 173 33.80 -2.67 -23.38
N ALA A 174 32.98 -1.62 -23.35
CA ALA A 174 33.31 -0.35 -24.00
C ALA A 174 34.56 0.30 -23.38
N GLN A 175 34.68 0.25 -22.06
CA GLN A 175 35.84 0.77 -21.33
C GLN A 175 37.12 0.01 -21.70
N GLN A 176 37.06 -1.32 -21.78
CA GLN A 176 38.20 -2.14 -22.20
C GLN A 176 38.67 -1.81 -23.62
N ARG A 177 37.73 -1.58 -24.55
CA ARG A 177 38.07 -1.21 -25.93
C ARG A 177 38.71 0.18 -26.05
N ALA A 178 38.39 1.10 -25.15
CA ALA A 178 38.94 2.46 -25.17
C ALA A 178 40.40 2.54 -24.65
N VAL A 179 40.87 1.51 -23.96
CA VAL A 179 42.24 1.43 -23.41
C VAL A 179 43.22 0.75 -24.38
N VAL A 180 42.70 0.06 -25.41
CA VAL A 180 43.46 -0.55 -26.51
C VAL A 180 43.69 0.47 -27.62
#